data_AF-A0A947CTK9-F1
#
_entry.id   AF-A0A947CTK9-F1
#
_cell.length_a   1.000
_cell.length_b   1.000
_cell.length_c   1.000
_cell.angle_alpha   90.00
_cell.angle_beta   90.00
_cell.angle_gamma   90.00
#
_symmetry.space_group_name_H-M   'P 1'
#
loop_
_entity.id
_entity.type
_entity.pdbx_description
1 polymer ?
#
loop_
_entity_poly.entity_id
_entity_poly.type
_entity_poly.pdbx_seq_one_letter_code
_entity_poly.pdbx_strand_id
1 'polypeptide(L)'
;MSMVPHSILSAAYKAQHYSLHLGAVAFQRTARLFMKPSAEPRREDIETLRRRYAELLQRDLDNVRSGIYPATLLRFPVEEYARVLPALLRDLPRSYRRAKKRNYKDLPDEASSDRYPDYYRRNFHWQTDGYFSRRSAEIYDIGVEFLFGGTADVMRRQIMPPIYDHIRD
;
A
#
# COMPACT_ATOMS: atom_id res chain seq x y z
N MET A 1 12.97 26.56 -12.00
CA MET A 1 12.65 25.12 -12.12
C MET A 1 11.83 24.93 -13.39
N SER A 2 12.34 24.17 -14.37
CA SER A 2 11.62 23.91 -15.63
C SER A 2 10.30 23.18 -15.32
N MET A 3 9.15 23.78 -15.67
CA MET A 3 7.85 23.13 -15.54
C MET A 3 7.78 21.99 -16.55
N VAL A 4 7.84 20.75 -16.06
CA VAL A 4 7.52 19.57 -16.88
C VAL A 4 6.09 19.75 -17.41
N PRO A 5 5.86 19.64 -18.73
CA PRO A 5 4.52 19.73 -19.30
C PRO A 5 3.55 18.76 -18.62
N HIS A 6 2.34 19.23 -18.30
CA HIS A 6 1.32 18.43 -17.62
C HIS A 6 1.01 17.10 -18.31
N SER A 7 1.11 17.06 -19.64
CA SER A 7 0.94 15.83 -20.45
C SER A 7 2.02 14.80 -20.17
N ILE A 8 3.30 15.23 -20.09
CA ILE A 8 4.44 14.35 -19.80
C ILE A 8 4.35 13.83 -18.37
N LEU A 9 4.06 14.71 -17.39
CA LEU A 9 3.86 14.30 -16.00
C LEU A 9 2.73 13.25 -15.89
N SER A 10 1.60 13.50 -16.55
CA SER A 10 0.45 12.58 -16.50
C SER A 10 0.79 11.23 -17.12
N ALA A 11 1.51 11.21 -18.24
CA ALA A 11 1.95 9.98 -18.89
C ALA A 11 2.93 9.19 -18.02
N ALA A 12 3.95 9.87 -17.46
CA ALA A 12 4.93 9.24 -16.57
C ALA A 12 4.28 8.68 -15.30
N TYR A 13 3.37 9.43 -14.68
CA TYR A 13 2.64 9.00 -13.50
C TYR A 13 1.76 7.77 -13.77
N LYS A 14 0.99 7.77 -14.87
CA LYS A 14 0.18 6.61 -15.25
C LYS A 14 1.07 5.40 -15.55
N ALA A 15 2.17 5.57 -16.28
CA ALA A 15 3.11 4.50 -16.56
C ALA A 15 3.67 3.89 -15.26
N GLN A 16 4.15 4.73 -14.33
CA GLN A 16 4.60 4.30 -13.00
C GLN A 16 3.56 3.43 -12.30
N HIS A 17 2.32 3.90 -12.18
CA HIS A 17 1.28 3.16 -11.47
C HIS A 17 0.82 1.89 -12.19
N TYR A 18 0.73 1.86 -13.53
CA TYR A 18 0.41 0.63 -14.23
C TYR A 18 1.52 -0.41 -14.12
N SER A 19 2.80 -0.01 -14.08
CA SER A 19 3.92 -0.90 -13.81
C SER A 19 3.84 -1.51 -12.40
N LEU A 20 3.54 -0.69 -11.39
CA LEU A 20 3.34 -1.15 -10.00
C LEU A 20 2.15 -2.11 -9.89
N HIS A 21 1.04 -1.78 -10.54
CA HIS A 21 -0.14 -2.63 -10.57
C HIS A 21 0.15 -3.99 -11.18
N LEU A 22 0.88 -4.02 -12.30
CA LEU A 22 1.30 -5.27 -12.94
C LEU A 22 2.15 -6.12 -11.99
N GLY A 23 3.13 -5.51 -11.31
CA GLY A 23 3.95 -6.18 -10.31
C GLY A 23 3.14 -6.75 -9.15
N ALA A 24 2.17 -5.98 -8.65
CA ALA A 24 1.27 -6.42 -7.59
C ALA A 24 0.34 -7.55 -8.02
N VAL A 25 -0.25 -7.49 -9.22
CA VAL A 25 -1.06 -8.57 -9.77
C VAL A 25 -0.22 -9.84 -9.96
N ALA A 26 1.01 -9.71 -10.47
CA ALA A 26 1.92 -10.84 -10.59
C ALA A 26 2.21 -11.48 -9.22
N PHE A 27 2.58 -10.67 -8.23
CA PHE A 27 2.79 -11.13 -6.85
C PHE A 27 1.55 -11.85 -6.28
N GLN A 28 0.37 -11.25 -6.40
CA GLN A 28 -0.87 -11.83 -5.88
C GLN A 28 -1.24 -13.14 -6.61
N ARG A 29 -1.05 -13.22 -7.93
CA ARG A 29 -1.27 -14.45 -8.70
C ARG A 29 -0.29 -15.54 -8.30
N THR A 30 0.98 -15.22 -8.11
CA THR A 30 1.97 -16.17 -7.60
C THR A 30 1.64 -16.63 -6.18
N ALA A 31 1.27 -15.71 -5.29
CA ALA A 31 0.88 -16.04 -3.91
C ALA A 31 -0.33 -16.99 -3.86
N ARG A 32 -1.31 -16.80 -4.76
CA ARG A 32 -2.47 -17.71 -4.89
C ARG A 32 -2.09 -19.15 -5.20
N LEU A 33 -0.96 -19.42 -5.85
CA LEU A 33 -0.47 -20.78 -6.10
C LEU A 33 -0.17 -21.56 -4.80
N PHE A 34 0.10 -20.84 -3.70
CA PHE A 34 0.46 -21.42 -2.41
C PHE A 34 -0.60 -21.20 -1.32
N MET A 35 -1.68 -20.48 -1.64
CA MET A 35 -2.78 -20.18 -0.72
C MET A 35 -4.02 -21.01 -1.09
N LYS A 36 -4.96 -21.13 -0.13
CA LYS A 36 -6.23 -21.80 -0.43
C LYS A 36 -6.96 -21.09 -1.58
N PRO A 37 -7.58 -21.83 -2.51
CA PRO A 37 -8.40 -21.24 -3.56
C PRO A 37 -9.47 -20.32 -2.95
N SER A 38 -9.59 -19.12 -3.50
CA SER A 38 -10.71 -18.21 -3.26
C SER A 38 -11.61 -18.21 -4.50
N ALA A 39 -12.86 -17.77 -4.35
CA ALA A 39 -13.71 -17.49 -5.50
C ALA A 39 -12.97 -16.57 -6.50
N GLU A 40 -12.95 -16.96 -7.77
CA GLU A 40 -12.39 -16.10 -8.81
C GLU A 40 -13.35 -14.91 -9.04
N PRO A 41 -12.81 -13.68 -9.18
CA PRO A 41 -13.62 -12.50 -9.42
C PRO A 41 -14.35 -12.62 -10.76
N ARG A 42 -15.58 -12.10 -10.82
CA ARG A 42 -16.35 -12.07 -12.08
C ARG A 42 -15.70 -11.08 -13.04
N ARG A 43 -15.92 -11.27 -14.33
CA ARG A 43 -15.42 -10.35 -15.37
C ARG A 43 -15.86 -8.90 -15.12
N GLU A 44 -17.11 -8.71 -14.73
CA GLU A 44 -17.67 -7.40 -14.39
C GLU A 44 -16.94 -6.71 -13.21
N ASP A 45 -16.55 -7.49 -12.19
CA ASP A 45 -15.80 -6.97 -11.04
C ASP A 45 -14.41 -6.48 -11.48
N ILE A 46 -13.75 -7.23 -12.37
CA ILE A 46 -12.44 -6.86 -12.93
C ILE A 46 -12.56 -5.59 -13.78
N GLU A 47 -13.59 -5.49 -14.63
CA GLU A 47 -13.83 -4.31 -15.47
C GLU A 47 -14.13 -3.07 -14.61
N THR A 48 -14.93 -3.24 -13.55
CA THR A 48 -15.18 -2.18 -12.57
C THR A 48 -13.90 -1.76 -11.85
N LEU A 49 -13.08 -2.70 -11.40
CA LEU A 49 -11.82 -2.39 -10.73
C LEU A 49 -10.87 -1.61 -11.65
N ARG A 50 -10.73 -2.02 -12.92
CA ARG A 50 -9.90 -1.31 -13.92
C ARG A 50 -10.38 0.12 -14.15
N ARG A 51 -11.69 0.33 -14.28
CA ARG A 51 -12.28 1.66 -14.44
C ARG A 51 -12.00 2.54 -13.21
N ARG A 52 -12.28 2.03 -12.01
CA ARG A 52 -12.07 2.76 -10.74
C ARG A 52 -10.60 3.09 -10.48
N TYR A 53 -9.70 2.20 -10.88
CA TYR A 53 -8.26 2.44 -10.84
C TYR A 53 -7.87 3.63 -11.71
N ALA A 54 -8.33 3.66 -12.96
CA ALA A 54 -8.06 4.77 -13.87
C ALA A 54 -8.68 6.10 -13.38
N GLU A 55 -9.92 6.06 -12.87
CA GLU A 55 -10.59 7.21 -12.26
C GLU A 55 -9.80 7.77 -11.07
N LEU A 56 -9.28 6.90 -10.20
CA LEU A 56 -8.50 7.29 -9.03
C LEU A 56 -7.19 7.99 -9.44
N LEU A 57 -6.44 7.42 -10.39
CA LEU A 57 -5.23 8.05 -10.91
C LEU A 57 -5.52 9.40 -11.59
N GLN A 58 -6.63 9.49 -12.30
CA GLN A 58 -7.03 10.74 -12.95
C GLN A 58 -7.36 11.81 -11.90
N ARG A 59 -8.12 11.46 -10.85
CA ARG A 59 -8.42 12.34 -9.74
C ARG A 59 -7.16 12.83 -9.02
N ASP A 60 -6.19 11.96 -8.78
CA ASP A 60 -4.93 12.34 -8.13
C ASP A 60 -4.15 13.37 -8.96
N LEU A 61 -4.13 13.22 -10.29
CA LEU A 61 -3.56 14.21 -11.21
C LEU A 61 -4.34 15.53 -11.20
N ASP A 62 -5.67 15.48 -11.16
CA ASP A 62 -6.51 16.67 -11.15
C ASP A 62 -6.33 17.47 -9.86
N ASN A 63 -6.22 16.81 -8.70
CA ASN A 63 -5.91 17.47 -7.43
C ASN A 63 -4.57 18.23 -7.48
N VAL A 64 -3.54 17.65 -8.13
CA VAL A 64 -2.24 18.33 -8.33
C VAL A 64 -2.39 19.52 -9.27
N ARG A 65 -3.14 19.40 -10.37
CA ARG A 65 -3.41 20.50 -11.31
C ARG A 65 -4.16 21.66 -10.64
N SER A 66 -5.08 21.34 -9.73
CA SER A 66 -5.83 22.31 -8.93
C SER A 66 -5.00 22.91 -7.78
N GLY A 67 -3.75 22.48 -7.58
CA GLY A 67 -2.86 23.03 -6.56
C GLY A 67 -3.17 22.58 -5.13
N ILE A 68 -3.97 21.52 -4.95
CA ILE A 68 -4.32 20.98 -3.62
C ILE A 68 -3.08 20.42 -2.93
N TYR A 69 -2.19 19.76 -3.68
CA TYR A 69 -0.88 19.32 -3.21
C TYR A 69 0.16 19.30 -4.34
N PRO A 70 1.46 19.40 -4.03
CA PRO A 70 2.49 19.51 -5.05
C PRO A 70 2.71 18.21 -5.82
N ALA A 71 3.10 18.33 -7.09
CA ALA A 71 3.42 17.20 -7.96
C ALA A 71 4.54 16.30 -7.43
N THR A 72 5.36 16.79 -6.49
CA THR A 72 6.42 16.00 -5.83
C THR A 72 5.88 14.81 -5.06
N LEU A 73 4.61 14.85 -4.62
CA LEU A 73 3.95 13.73 -3.95
C LEU A 73 3.52 12.60 -4.91
N LEU A 74 3.58 12.82 -6.23
CA LEU A 74 3.25 11.77 -7.22
C LEU A 74 4.40 10.77 -7.43
N ARG A 75 5.59 11.04 -6.90
CA ARG A 75 6.76 10.18 -7.06
C ARG A 75 6.65 8.97 -6.14
N PHE A 76 6.68 7.77 -6.72
CA PHE A 76 6.69 6.55 -5.92
C PHE A 76 8.10 6.26 -5.36
N PRO A 77 8.23 5.88 -4.08
CA PRO A 77 9.53 5.65 -3.43
C PRO A 77 10.10 4.26 -3.76
N VAL A 78 10.45 4.05 -5.04
CA VAL A 78 10.92 2.75 -5.56
C VAL A 78 12.16 2.24 -4.82
N GLU A 79 13.11 3.13 -4.53
CA GLU A 79 14.38 2.73 -3.91
C GLU A 79 14.17 2.28 -2.47
N GLU A 80 13.40 3.03 -1.69
CA GLU A 80 13.04 2.69 -0.32
C GLU A 80 12.34 1.33 -0.25
N TYR A 81 11.37 1.10 -1.13
CA TYR A 81 10.65 -0.17 -1.17
C TYR A 81 11.51 -1.33 -1.68
N ALA A 82 12.41 -1.11 -2.63
CA ALA A 82 13.35 -2.13 -3.08
C ALA A 82 14.26 -2.62 -1.93
N ARG A 83 14.71 -1.73 -1.04
CA ARG A 83 15.52 -2.09 0.13
C ARG A 83 14.75 -2.94 1.15
N VAL A 84 13.45 -2.68 1.33
CA VAL A 84 12.61 -3.38 2.33
C VAL A 84 12.03 -4.69 1.79
N LEU A 85 11.88 -4.85 0.47
CA LEU A 85 11.26 -6.01 -0.17
C LEU A 85 11.82 -7.37 0.31
N PRO A 86 13.15 -7.58 0.47
CA PRO A 86 13.67 -8.85 0.98
C PRO A 86 13.24 -9.14 2.43
N ALA A 87 13.03 -8.11 3.26
CA ALA A 87 12.54 -8.27 4.63
C ALA A 87 11.06 -8.66 4.66
N LEU A 88 10.24 -8.07 3.79
CA LEU A 88 8.83 -8.46 3.58
C LEU A 88 8.76 -9.93 3.16
N LEU A 89 9.47 -10.33 2.11
CA LEU A 89 9.41 -11.70 1.58
C LEU A 89 9.83 -12.75 2.62
N ARG A 90 10.84 -12.45 3.44
CA ARG A 90 11.26 -13.32 4.56
C ARG A 90 10.22 -13.42 5.67
N ASP A 91 9.41 -12.38 5.89
CA ASP A 91 8.38 -12.35 6.93
C ASP A 91 7.10 -13.09 6.51
N LEU A 92 6.76 -13.07 5.22
CA LEU A 92 5.52 -13.64 4.67
C LEU A 92 5.20 -15.07 5.15
N PRO A 93 6.12 -16.06 5.12
CA PRO A 93 5.80 -17.42 5.54
C PRO A 93 5.46 -17.52 7.03
N ARG A 94 6.13 -16.73 7.88
CA ARG A 94 5.87 -16.69 9.32
C ARG A 94 4.50 -16.05 9.60
N SER A 95 4.25 -14.92 8.96
CA SER A 95 2.99 -14.17 9.08
C SER A 95 1.79 -14.96 8.58
N TYR A 96 1.93 -15.69 7.47
CA TYR A 96 0.90 -16.61 6.98
C TYR A 96 0.62 -17.76 7.97
N ARG A 97 1.66 -18.41 8.51
CA ARG A 97 1.48 -19.48 9.50
C ARG A 97 0.78 -18.98 10.77
N ARG A 98 1.16 -17.79 11.26
CA ARG A 98 0.50 -17.14 12.40
C ARG A 98 -0.98 -16.86 12.12
N ALA A 99 -1.27 -16.24 10.97
CA ALA A 99 -2.64 -15.93 10.55
C ALA A 99 -3.50 -17.19 10.49
N LYS A 100 -2.98 -18.27 9.89
CA LYS A 100 -3.68 -19.58 9.81
C LYS A 100 -3.97 -20.16 11.20
N LYS A 101 -3.05 -20.01 12.15
CA LYS A 101 -3.21 -20.47 13.54
C LYS A 101 -3.97 -19.48 14.44
N ARG A 102 -4.33 -18.30 13.92
CA ARG A 102 -4.83 -17.16 14.70
C ARG A 102 -3.93 -16.81 15.89
N ASN A 103 -2.62 -17.04 15.77
CA ASN A 103 -1.66 -16.76 16.85
C ASN A 103 -1.17 -15.31 16.75
N TYR A 104 -1.92 -14.39 17.35
CA TYR A 104 -1.66 -12.94 17.31
C TYR A 104 -0.82 -12.45 18.50
N LYS A 105 -0.40 -13.34 19.40
CA LYS A 105 0.42 -13.03 20.59
C LYS A 105 1.87 -13.52 20.46
N ASP A 106 2.27 -13.97 19.28
CA ASP A 106 3.63 -14.42 18.99
C ASP A 106 4.53 -13.20 18.77
N LEU A 107 4.95 -12.60 19.87
CA LEU A 107 5.71 -11.36 19.93
C LEU A 107 7.00 -11.53 20.74
N PRO A 108 8.06 -10.77 20.39
CA PRO A 108 9.19 -10.57 21.30
C PRO A 108 8.75 -9.95 22.63
N ASP A 109 9.47 -10.24 23.71
CA ASP A 109 9.17 -9.75 25.06
C ASP A 109 9.16 -8.21 25.13
N GLU A 110 10.02 -7.55 24.36
CA GLU A 110 10.08 -6.09 24.30
C GLU A 110 8.82 -5.48 23.68
N ALA A 111 8.16 -6.23 22.78
CA ALA A 111 6.93 -5.82 22.10
C ALA A 111 5.65 -6.19 22.89
N SER A 112 5.77 -6.97 23.96
CA SER A 112 4.65 -7.45 24.78
C SER A 112 4.51 -6.72 26.14
N SER A 113 5.27 -5.63 26.33
CA SER A 113 5.27 -4.79 27.53
C SER A 113 3.87 -4.46 28.06
N ASP A 114 3.62 -4.72 29.34
CA ASP A 114 2.37 -4.41 30.05
C ASP A 114 2.05 -2.90 30.14
N ARG A 115 2.97 -2.04 29.68
CA ARG A 115 2.73 -0.58 29.57
C ARG A 115 1.68 -0.23 28.51
N TYR A 116 1.39 -1.13 27.57
CA TYR A 116 0.46 -0.89 26.47
C TYR A 116 -0.85 -1.69 26.64
N PRO A 117 -2.00 -1.14 26.22
CA PRO A 117 -3.24 -1.90 26.17
C PRO A 117 -3.12 -3.20 25.36
N ASP A 118 -3.88 -4.23 25.73
CA ASP A 118 -3.93 -5.57 25.11
C ASP A 118 -4.08 -5.56 23.58
N TYR A 119 -4.68 -4.51 23.03
CA TYR A 119 -4.84 -4.34 21.60
C TYR A 119 -3.48 -4.19 20.88
N TYR A 120 -2.56 -3.40 21.45
CA TYR A 120 -1.24 -3.11 20.88
C TYR A 120 -0.20 -4.20 21.19
N ARG A 121 -0.48 -5.06 22.17
CA ARG A 121 0.33 -6.24 22.51
C ARG A 121 -0.01 -7.44 21.62
N ARG A 122 -0.15 -7.18 20.32
CA ARG A 122 -0.47 -8.18 19.29
C ARG A 122 0.41 -8.00 18.05
N ASN A 123 0.54 -9.03 17.23
CA ASN A 123 1.15 -8.90 15.90
C ASN A 123 0.32 -7.93 15.04
N PHE A 124 0.93 -6.83 14.61
CA PHE A 124 0.31 -5.91 13.64
C PHE A 124 0.29 -6.55 12.25
N HIS A 125 -0.89 -6.74 11.65
CA HIS A 125 -1.04 -7.47 10.37
C HIS A 125 -0.32 -8.84 10.32
N TRP A 126 -0.21 -9.53 11.47
CA TRP A 126 0.55 -10.77 11.63
C TRP A 126 2.07 -10.67 11.48
N GLN A 127 2.64 -9.46 11.41
CA GLN A 127 4.08 -9.21 11.31
C GLN A 127 4.81 -9.57 12.59
N THR A 128 6.09 -9.96 12.46
CA THR A 128 6.86 -10.59 13.55
C THR A 128 7.06 -9.69 14.76
N ASP A 129 7.26 -8.39 14.57
CA ASP A 129 7.80 -7.51 15.61
C ASP A 129 6.73 -6.57 16.22
N GLY A 130 5.44 -6.87 16.03
CA GLY A 130 4.33 -6.12 16.63
C GLY A 130 4.13 -4.71 16.06
N TYR A 131 3.34 -3.88 16.76
CA TYR A 131 2.93 -2.53 16.33
C TYR A 131 4.06 -1.50 16.37
N PHE A 132 4.99 -1.62 17.32
CA PHE A 132 5.92 -0.52 17.65
C PHE A 132 7.32 -0.68 17.07
N SER A 133 7.58 -1.74 16.30
CA SER A 133 8.90 -1.89 15.68
C SER A 133 9.01 -1.09 14.39
N ARG A 134 10.19 -0.51 14.17
CA ARG A 134 10.54 0.15 12.90
C ARG A 134 10.42 -0.81 11.72
N ARG A 135 10.89 -2.05 11.90
CA ARG A 135 10.85 -3.08 10.85
C ARG A 135 9.41 -3.43 10.43
N SER A 136 8.48 -3.58 11.38
CA SER A 136 7.06 -3.81 11.06
C SER A 136 6.47 -2.64 10.27
N ALA A 137 6.78 -1.41 10.66
CA ALA A 137 6.32 -0.20 9.96
C ALA A 137 6.83 -0.14 8.51
N GLU A 138 8.12 -0.39 8.28
CA GLU A 138 8.71 -0.41 6.94
C GLU A 138 8.08 -1.50 6.05
N ILE A 139 7.89 -2.71 6.58
CA ILE A 139 7.26 -3.82 5.85
C ILE A 139 5.78 -3.54 5.58
N TYR A 140 5.10 -2.83 6.49
CA TYR A 140 3.69 -2.50 6.35
C TYR A 140 3.45 -1.60 5.13
N ASP A 141 4.24 -0.53 4.96
CA ASP A 141 4.04 0.43 3.88
C ASP A 141 4.04 -0.24 2.50
N ILE A 142 5.10 -1.02 2.21
CA ILE A 142 5.20 -1.76 0.95
C ILE A 142 4.16 -2.90 0.85
N GLY A 143 3.83 -3.57 1.96
CA GLY A 143 2.85 -4.65 1.99
C GLY A 143 1.45 -4.18 1.60
N VAL A 144 1.06 -3.00 2.06
CA VAL A 144 -0.23 -2.36 1.72
C VAL A 144 -0.25 -1.91 0.26
N GLU A 145 0.87 -1.44 -0.29
CA GLU A 145 0.96 -1.17 -1.73
C GLU A 145 0.70 -2.43 -2.55
N PHE A 146 1.32 -3.56 -2.22
CA PHE A 146 1.04 -4.83 -2.92
C PHE A 146 -0.42 -5.28 -2.76
N LEU A 147 -1.01 -5.10 -1.57
CA LEU A 147 -2.39 -5.47 -1.31
C LEU A 147 -3.38 -4.66 -2.18
N PHE A 148 -3.16 -3.36 -2.29
CA PHE A 148 -4.02 -2.43 -3.05
C PHE A 148 -3.51 -2.15 -4.46
N GLY A 149 -2.67 -3.03 -5.02
CA GLY A 149 -2.28 -2.96 -6.42
C GLY A 149 -1.48 -1.70 -6.79
N GLY A 150 -0.70 -1.16 -5.85
CA GLY A 150 0.17 0.01 -6.04
C GLY A 150 -0.56 1.36 -5.93
N THR A 151 -1.71 1.40 -5.25
CA THR A 151 -2.53 2.63 -5.10
C THR A 151 -2.73 3.07 -3.66
N ALA A 152 -2.07 2.44 -2.67
CA ALA A 152 -2.39 2.75 -1.29
C ALA A 152 -2.04 4.20 -0.94
N ASP A 153 -0.87 4.67 -1.38
CA ASP A 153 -0.47 6.07 -1.26
C ASP A 153 -1.40 7.03 -2.02
N VAL A 154 -1.86 6.67 -3.22
CA VAL A 154 -2.85 7.44 -3.99
C VAL A 154 -4.17 7.58 -3.23
N MET A 155 -4.66 6.48 -2.65
CA MET A 155 -5.87 6.44 -1.83
C MET A 155 -5.74 7.31 -0.58
N ARG A 156 -4.58 7.27 0.10
CA ARG A 156 -4.31 8.09 1.28
C ARG A 156 -4.35 9.58 0.96
N ARG A 157 -3.78 10.01 -0.17
CA ARG A 157 -3.82 11.42 -0.60
C ARG A 157 -5.23 11.96 -0.83
N GLN A 158 -6.23 11.10 -1.05
CA GLN A 158 -7.61 11.55 -1.25
C GLN A 158 -8.25 12.15 0.01
N ILE A 159 -7.58 12.10 1.17
CA ILE A 159 -7.98 12.86 2.35
C ILE A 159 -7.65 14.36 2.25
N MET A 160 -6.71 14.74 1.39
CA MET A 160 -6.22 16.12 1.29
C MET A 160 -7.26 17.12 0.75
N PRO A 161 -8.04 16.82 -0.30
CA PRO A 161 -9.03 17.76 -0.83
C PRO A 161 -10.03 18.30 0.23
N PRO A 162 -10.74 17.47 1.02
CA PRO A 162 -11.67 18.02 2.02
C PRO A 162 -10.97 18.81 3.14
N ILE A 163 -9.72 18.47 3.48
CA ILE A 163 -8.93 19.24 4.44
C ILE A 163 -8.53 20.60 3.84
N TYR A 164 -8.09 20.60 2.58
CA TYR A 164 -7.69 21.80 1.85
C TYR A 164 -8.84 22.80 1.75
N ASP A 165 -10.03 22.33 1.39
CA ASP A 165 -11.23 23.17 1.31
C ASP A 165 -11.57 23.77 2.67
N HIS A 166 -11.57 22.97 3.74
CA HIS A 166 -11.87 23.44 5.09
C HIS A 166 -10.88 24.48 5.64
N ILE A 167 -9.60 24.41 5.27
CA ILE A 167 -8.58 25.36 5.72
C ILE A 167 -8.67 26.69 4.96
N ARG A 168 -9.21 26.67 3.74
CA ARG A 168 -9.28 27.85 2.87
C ARG A 168 -10.53 28.70 3.13
N ASP A 169 -11.58 28.10 3.66
CA ASP A 169 -12.81 28.77 4.13
C ASP A 169 -12.57 29.55 5.43
#